data_AF-A0A095B0W4-F1
#
_entry.id   AF-A0A095B0W4-F1
#
_cell.length_a   1.000
_cell.length_b   1.000
_cell.length_c   1.000
_cell.angle_alpha   90.00
_cell.angle_beta   90.00
_cell.angle_gamma   90.00
#
_symmetry.space_group_name_H-M   'P 1'
#
loop_
_entity.id
_entity.type
_entity.pdbx_description
1 polymer ?
#
loop_
_entity_poly.entity_id
_entity_poly.type
_entity_poly.pdbx_seq_one_letter_code
_entity_poly.pdbx_strand_id
1 'polypeptide(L)'
;MSTRNERRQRKKQLGRRVLDHPVTKRMKRNLREGGKAATEVFRLEGETPERHLYFDVYSMKKWAEAHGQLVVSTLCWERVNRMRSNGAIDEDRLANHTTKQQMEPIIIGIDAAGPGEDQILDGSHRFFAYAMAASAAGMEGAPLPLPAYALEPAEWRQFLIPRFIAKAMRFDETDDDMSADVADGFRA
;
A
#
# COMPACT_ATOMS: atom_id res chain seq x y z
N MET A 1 -6.70 33.21 18.63
CA MET A 1 -5.65 32.34 19.18
C MET A 1 -6.30 31.31 20.09
N SER A 2 -6.15 30.00 19.84
CA SER A 2 -6.77 28.96 20.68
C SER A 2 -5.99 28.74 21.98
N THR A 3 -6.71 28.68 23.10
CA THR A 3 -6.13 28.51 24.44
C THR A 3 -5.50 27.12 24.63
N ARG A 4 -4.53 27.00 25.55
CA ARG A 4 -3.85 25.72 25.85
C ARG A 4 -4.83 24.58 26.21
N ASN A 5 -5.93 24.92 26.88
CA ASN A 5 -6.97 23.96 27.27
C ASN A 5 -7.82 23.49 26.07
N GLU A 6 -8.19 24.39 25.16
CA GLU A 6 -8.89 24.02 23.92
C GLU A 6 -8.04 23.09 23.04
N ARG A 7 -6.73 23.36 22.92
CA ARG A 7 -5.81 22.48 22.18
C ARG A 7 -5.79 21.07 22.77
N ARG A 8 -5.76 20.94 24.11
CA ARG A 8 -5.77 19.65 24.80
C ARG A 8 -7.09 18.89 24.61
N GLN A 9 -8.23 19.58 24.68
CA GLN A 9 -9.53 18.98 24.44
C GLN A 9 -9.69 18.50 22.99
N ARG A 10 -9.26 19.32 22.01
CA ARG A 10 -9.26 18.92 20.59
C ARG A 10 -8.39 17.69 20.34
N LYS A 11 -7.20 17.61 20.94
CA LYS A 11 -6.32 16.42 20.83
C LYS A 11 -6.98 15.16 21.40
N LYS A 12 -7.65 15.27 22.56
CA LYS A 12 -8.41 14.14 23.16
C LYS A 12 -9.57 13.69 22.28
N GLN A 13 -10.33 14.62 21.73
CA GLN A 13 -11.45 14.32 20.83
C GLN A 13 -10.96 13.65 19.54
N LEU A 14 -9.87 14.15 18.94
CA LEU A 14 -9.26 13.55 17.77
C LEU A 14 -8.75 12.12 18.06
N GLY A 15 -8.04 11.93 19.18
CA GLY A 15 -7.56 10.62 19.59
C GLY A 15 -8.70 9.61 19.76
N ARG A 16 -9.80 10.02 20.40
CA ARG A 16 -10.99 9.18 20.53
C ARG A 16 -11.62 8.85 19.16
N ARG A 17 -11.77 9.85 18.28
CA ARG A 17 -12.30 9.64 16.92
C ARG A 17 -11.46 8.66 16.10
N VAL A 18 -10.13 8.71 16.22
CA VAL A 18 -9.23 7.77 15.54
C VAL A 18 -9.38 6.37 16.13
N LEU A 19 -9.27 6.23 17.45
CA LEU A 19 -9.34 4.92 18.12
C LEU A 19 -10.68 4.20 17.92
N ASP A 20 -11.78 4.95 17.85
CA ASP A 20 -13.12 4.40 17.68
C ASP A 20 -13.48 4.12 16.21
N HIS A 21 -12.67 4.58 15.25
CA HIS A 21 -12.96 4.45 13.82
C HIS A 21 -12.93 2.97 13.35
N PRO A 22 -13.86 2.53 12.48
CA PRO A 22 -13.88 1.16 11.96
C PRO A 22 -12.57 0.70 11.34
N VAL A 23 -11.89 1.56 10.58
CA VAL A 23 -10.57 1.26 9.98
C VAL A 23 -9.52 0.97 11.05
N THR A 24 -9.41 1.79 12.08
CA THR A 24 -8.44 1.57 13.17
C THR A 24 -8.74 0.28 13.94
N LYS A 25 -10.02 -0.05 14.16
CA LYS A 25 -10.41 -1.34 14.75
C LYS A 25 -10.03 -2.52 13.86
N ARG A 26 -10.25 -2.42 12.54
CA ARG A 26 -9.83 -3.42 11.55
C ARG A 26 -8.32 -3.61 11.57
N MET A 27 -7.53 -2.54 11.50
CA MET A 27 -6.06 -2.62 11.54
C MET A 27 -5.54 -3.22 12.85
N LYS A 28 -6.15 -2.89 14.00
CA LYS A 28 -5.82 -3.54 15.29
C LYS A 28 -6.09 -5.03 15.28
N ARG A 29 -7.19 -5.47 14.65
CA ARG A 29 -7.48 -6.90 14.47
C ARG A 29 -6.46 -7.55 13.55
N ASN A 30 -6.16 -6.93 12.40
CA ASN A 30 -5.15 -7.42 11.46
C ASN A 30 -3.79 -7.59 12.15
N LEU A 31 -3.36 -6.62 12.94
CA LEU A 31 -2.13 -6.69 13.75
C LEU A 31 -2.09 -7.89 14.70
N ARG A 32 -3.23 -8.26 15.29
CA ARG A 32 -3.34 -9.44 16.16
C ARG A 32 -3.29 -10.75 15.36
N GLU A 33 -3.84 -10.77 14.15
CA GLU A 33 -3.89 -11.95 13.28
C GLU A 33 -2.57 -12.20 12.53
N GLY A 34 -2.01 -11.16 11.91
CA GLY A 34 -0.87 -11.26 10.98
C GLY A 34 0.42 -10.60 11.50
N GLY A 35 0.44 -10.07 12.72
CA GLY A 35 1.60 -9.37 13.27
C GLY A 35 1.98 -8.11 12.48
N LYS A 36 3.27 -7.79 12.42
CA LYS A 36 3.77 -6.59 11.72
C LYS A 36 3.48 -6.57 10.22
N ALA A 37 3.31 -7.73 9.58
CA ALA A 37 2.95 -7.81 8.16
C ALA A 37 1.55 -7.24 7.88
N ALA A 38 0.68 -7.16 8.89
CA ALA A 38 -0.68 -6.67 8.76
C ALA A 38 -0.82 -5.14 8.74
N THR A 39 0.29 -4.41 8.86
CA THR A 39 0.33 -2.94 8.75
C THR A 39 0.91 -2.45 7.44
N GLU A 40 1.00 -3.31 6.43
CA GLU A 40 1.40 -2.88 5.10
C GLU A 40 0.38 -1.86 4.57
N VAL A 41 0.84 -0.63 4.37
CA VAL A 41 0.07 0.47 3.83
C VAL A 41 0.71 0.90 2.53
N PHE A 42 -0.05 0.82 1.44
CA PHE A 42 0.36 1.39 0.17
C PHE A 42 -0.10 2.84 0.11
N ARG A 43 0.82 3.74 -0.23
CA ARG A 43 0.54 5.15 -0.47
C ARG A 43 0.61 5.42 -1.96
N LEU A 44 -0.54 5.77 -2.55
CA LEU A 44 -0.58 6.32 -3.91
C LEU A 44 -0.43 7.83 -3.82
N GLU A 45 0.65 8.35 -4.39
CA GLU A 45 0.92 9.79 -4.42
C GLU A 45 -0.02 10.49 -5.41
N GLY A 46 -0.51 11.66 -5.01
CA GLY A 46 -1.31 12.55 -5.84
C GLY A 46 -0.56 13.87 -6.01
N GLU A 47 -1.08 14.76 -6.87
CA GLU A 47 -0.45 16.06 -7.16
C GLU A 47 -0.13 16.90 -5.92
N THR A 48 -0.90 16.71 -4.84
CA THR A 48 -0.63 17.33 -3.55
C THR A 48 -0.73 16.29 -2.43
N PRO A 49 -0.10 16.54 -1.26
CA PRO A 49 -0.23 15.67 -0.09
C PRO A 49 -1.68 15.41 0.35
N GLU A 50 -2.60 16.30 -0.01
CA GLU A 50 -4.05 16.17 0.23
C GLU A 50 -4.72 15.13 -0.62
N ARG A 51 -4.13 14.84 -1.78
CA ARG A 51 -4.65 13.89 -2.77
C ARG A 51 -4.04 12.50 -2.62
N HIS A 52 -3.13 12.30 -1.67
CA HIS A 52 -2.57 10.98 -1.39
C HIS A 52 -3.66 10.01 -0.94
N LEU A 53 -3.65 8.81 -1.49
CA LEU A 53 -4.51 7.71 -1.08
C LEU A 53 -3.68 6.69 -0.29
N TYR A 54 -4.28 6.15 0.77
CA TYR A 54 -3.65 5.17 1.65
C TYR A 54 -4.50 3.91 1.66
N PHE A 55 -3.90 2.76 1.42
CA PHE A 55 -4.62 1.50 1.29
C PHE A 55 -4.22 0.53 2.39
N ASP A 56 -5.20 -0.13 3.00
CA ASP A 56 -5.01 -1.27 3.90
C ASP A 56 -4.73 -2.52 3.07
N VAL A 57 -3.45 -2.72 2.71
CA VAL A 57 -3.01 -3.75 1.75
C VAL A 57 -3.32 -5.14 2.27
N TYR A 58 -3.11 -5.37 3.57
CA TYR A 58 -3.37 -6.66 4.19
C TYR A 58 -4.85 -7.09 4.07
N SER A 59 -5.78 -6.18 4.40
CA SER A 59 -7.21 -6.48 4.26
C SER A 59 -7.62 -6.68 2.80
N MET A 60 -7.08 -5.85 1.91
CA MET A 60 -7.34 -5.91 0.48
C MET A 60 -6.87 -7.24 -0.11
N LYS A 61 -5.65 -7.69 0.24
CA LYS A 61 -5.10 -8.98 -0.19
C LYS A 61 -5.97 -10.15 0.26
N LYS A 62 -6.33 -10.23 1.55
CA LYS A 62 -7.22 -11.28 2.06
C LYS A 62 -8.57 -11.30 1.36
N TRP A 63 -9.12 -10.12 1.06
CA TRP A 63 -10.39 -10.02 0.35
C TRP A 63 -10.26 -10.49 -1.10
N ALA A 64 -9.21 -10.06 -1.81
CA ALA A 64 -8.95 -10.43 -3.20
C ALA A 64 -8.70 -11.94 -3.33
N GLU A 65 -7.97 -12.56 -2.41
CA GLU A 65 -7.77 -14.01 -2.39
C GLU A 65 -9.07 -14.80 -2.16
N ALA A 66 -10.04 -14.24 -1.43
CA ALA A 66 -11.29 -14.90 -1.10
C ALA A 66 -12.42 -14.65 -2.12
N HIS A 67 -12.41 -13.51 -2.82
CA HIS A 67 -13.53 -13.07 -3.67
C HIS A 67 -13.10 -12.64 -5.07
N GLY A 68 -11.83 -12.26 -5.25
CA GLY A 68 -11.32 -11.74 -6.51
C GLY A 68 -11.16 -12.84 -7.56
N GLN A 69 -11.42 -12.49 -8.81
CA GLN A 69 -11.11 -13.35 -9.94
C GLN A 69 -9.64 -13.20 -10.31
N LEU A 70 -8.90 -14.32 -10.33
CA LEU A 70 -7.54 -14.32 -10.82
C LEU A 70 -7.54 -14.17 -12.34
N VAL A 71 -6.83 -13.16 -12.84
CA VAL A 71 -6.67 -12.87 -14.26
C VAL A 71 -5.18 -12.93 -14.65
N VAL A 72 -4.93 -13.08 -15.94
CA VAL A 72 -3.58 -12.96 -16.51
C VAL A 72 -3.41 -11.53 -17.00
N SER A 73 -2.59 -10.75 -16.28
CA SER A 73 -2.11 -9.44 -16.73
C SER A 73 -0.84 -9.60 -17.55
N THR A 74 -0.49 -8.61 -18.37
CA THR A 74 0.81 -8.57 -19.06
C THR A 74 1.73 -7.57 -18.38
N LEU A 75 3.03 -7.89 -18.31
CA LEU A 75 4.05 -6.96 -17.85
C LEU A 75 4.08 -5.71 -18.75
N CYS A 76 3.99 -4.54 -18.13
CA CYS A 76 4.10 -3.24 -18.81
C CYS A 76 5.49 -2.64 -18.57
N TRP A 77 6.39 -2.74 -19.55
CA TRP A 77 7.76 -2.21 -19.45
C TRP A 77 7.81 -0.70 -19.20
N GLU A 78 6.88 0.06 -19.78
CA GLU A 78 6.77 1.50 -19.51
C GLU A 78 6.50 1.77 -18.02
N ARG A 79 5.63 0.98 -17.40
CA ARG A 79 5.38 1.06 -15.94
C ARG A 79 6.62 0.69 -15.15
N VAL A 80 7.35 -0.35 -15.53
CA VAL A 80 8.62 -0.75 -14.88
C VAL A 80 9.62 0.40 -14.91
N ASN A 81 9.79 1.05 -16.07
CA ASN A 81 10.71 2.18 -16.24
C ASN A 81 10.30 3.38 -15.36
N ARG A 82 9.00 3.69 -15.27
CA ARG A 82 8.49 4.74 -14.37
C ARG A 82 8.72 4.41 -12.89
N MET A 83 8.53 3.15 -12.50
CA MET A 83 8.77 2.72 -11.12
C MET A 83 10.25 2.86 -10.74
N ARG A 84 11.15 2.57 -11.68
CA ARG A 84 12.60 2.78 -11.52
C ARG A 84 12.95 4.27 -11.40
N SER A 85 12.40 5.12 -12.26
CA SER A 85 12.74 6.55 -12.28
C SER A 85 12.24 7.31 -11.06
N ASN A 86 11.10 6.90 -10.49
CA ASN A 86 10.45 7.63 -9.41
C ASN A 86 10.87 7.15 -8.01
N GLY A 87 11.85 6.23 -7.91
CA GLY A 87 12.28 5.68 -6.62
C GLY A 87 11.20 4.88 -5.90
N ALA A 88 10.17 4.42 -6.61
CA ALA A 88 9.06 3.65 -6.03
C ALA A 88 9.47 2.21 -5.63
N ILE A 89 10.72 1.85 -5.88
CA ILE A 89 11.30 0.54 -5.62
C ILE A 89 12.55 0.73 -4.77
N ASP A 90 12.54 0.06 -3.64
CA ASP A 90 13.69 -0.07 -2.76
C ASP A 90 14.58 -1.21 -3.28
N GLU A 91 15.77 -0.87 -3.78
CA GLU A 91 16.73 -1.83 -4.35
C GLU A 91 17.23 -2.84 -3.29
N ASP A 92 17.31 -2.45 -2.01
CA ASP A 92 17.70 -3.35 -0.91
C ASP A 92 16.60 -4.38 -0.61
N ARG A 93 15.32 -4.00 -0.82
CA ARG A 93 14.18 -4.94 -0.73
C ARG A 93 14.13 -5.92 -1.92
N LEU A 94 14.60 -5.51 -3.11
CA LEU A 94 14.64 -6.41 -4.27
C LEU A 94 15.61 -7.57 -4.09
N ALA A 95 16.79 -7.32 -3.50
CA ALA A 95 17.81 -8.36 -3.30
C ALA A 95 17.34 -9.49 -2.36
N ASN A 96 16.46 -9.16 -1.41
CA ASN A 96 15.93 -10.09 -0.43
C ASN A 96 14.70 -10.88 -0.91
N HIS A 97 14.00 -10.39 -1.94
CA HIS A 97 12.89 -11.13 -2.57
C HIS A 97 13.44 -12.13 -3.57
N THR A 98 13.98 -13.23 -3.04
CA THR A 98 14.36 -14.41 -3.81
C THR A 98 13.16 -14.89 -4.61
N THR A 99 13.36 -15.06 -5.92
CA THR A 99 12.40 -15.54 -6.91
C THR A 99 11.83 -16.89 -6.47
N LYS A 100 10.71 -16.89 -5.71
CA LYS A 100 9.94 -18.11 -5.46
C LYS A 100 9.53 -18.69 -6.82
N GLN A 101 9.60 -20.00 -6.98
CA GLN A 101 9.28 -20.71 -8.22
C GLN A 101 7.84 -20.46 -8.74
N GLN A 102 6.95 -19.95 -7.89
CA GLN A 102 5.62 -19.48 -8.29
C GLN A 102 5.48 -18.00 -7.96
N MET A 103 5.16 -17.22 -8.99
CA MET A 103 4.88 -15.80 -8.82
C MET A 103 3.54 -15.63 -8.10
N GLU A 104 3.58 -15.05 -6.90
CA GLU A 104 2.37 -14.65 -6.18
C GLU A 104 1.61 -13.58 -6.97
N PRO A 105 0.26 -13.61 -7.00
CA PRO A 105 -0.52 -12.59 -7.68
C PRO A 105 -0.20 -11.16 -7.20
N ILE A 106 -0.29 -10.20 -8.12
CA ILE A 106 -0.31 -8.77 -7.79
C ILE A 106 -1.76 -8.28 -7.67
N ILE A 107 -1.97 -7.13 -7.04
CA ILE A 107 -3.28 -6.47 -7.01
C ILE A 107 -3.21 -5.21 -7.86
N ILE A 108 -4.08 -5.11 -8.85
CA ILE A 108 -4.24 -3.94 -9.71
C ILE A 108 -5.55 -3.26 -9.33
N GLY A 109 -5.50 -1.98 -8.94
CA GLY A 109 -6.67 -1.15 -8.80
C GLY A 109 -6.98 -0.46 -10.11
N ILE A 110 -8.11 -0.82 -10.73
CA ILE A 110 -8.60 -0.17 -11.95
C ILE A 110 -9.00 1.26 -11.62
N ASP A 111 -8.57 2.20 -12.45
CA ASP A 111 -8.80 3.64 -12.29
C ASP A 111 -8.40 4.22 -10.92
N ALA A 112 -7.41 3.62 -10.27
CA ALA A 112 -7.02 3.99 -8.91
C ALA A 112 -6.39 5.39 -8.83
N ALA A 113 -5.69 5.84 -9.88
CA ALA A 113 -5.13 7.20 -9.97
C ALA A 113 -6.02 8.18 -10.75
N GLY A 114 -7.04 7.68 -11.45
CA GLY A 114 -7.91 8.46 -12.34
C GLY A 114 -8.47 7.57 -13.46
N PRO A 115 -9.44 8.06 -14.25
CA PRO A 115 -9.98 7.29 -15.37
C PRO A 115 -8.89 6.87 -16.37
N GLY A 116 -8.75 5.57 -16.62
CA GLY A 116 -7.71 4.96 -17.45
C GLY A 116 -6.35 4.79 -16.78
N GLU A 117 -6.23 5.15 -15.49
CA GLU A 117 -4.95 5.15 -14.76
C GLU A 117 -4.91 4.07 -13.67
N ASP A 118 -4.73 2.82 -14.10
CA ASP A 118 -4.59 1.68 -13.21
C ASP A 118 -3.29 1.74 -12.40
N GLN A 119 -3.34 1.24 -11.16
CA GLN A 119 -2.17 1.19 -10.27
C GLN A 119 -1.97 -0.19 -9.66
N ILE A 120 -0.71 -0.58 -9.46
CA ILE A 120 -0.37 -1.78 -8.70
C ILE A 120 -0.46 -1.42 -7.21
N LEU A 121 -1.51 -1.91 -6.54
CA LEU A 121 -1.80 -1.61 -5.14
C LEU A 121 -1.15 -2.61 -4.17
N ASP A 122 -0.78 -3.80 -4.64
CA ASP A 122 0.06 -4.79 -3.93
C ASP A 122 0.99 -5.50 -4.92
N GLY A 123 2.19 -5.83 -4.46
CA GLY A 123 3.16 -6.61 -5.22
C GLY A 123 4.03 -5.82 -6.19
N SER A 124 4.17 -4.50 -6.01
CA SER A 124 5.02 -3.63 -6.84
C SER A 124 6.48 -4.10 -6.92
N HIS A 125 7.06 -4.52 -5.79
CA HIS A 125 8.42 -5.09 -5.78
C HIS A 125 8.49 -6.44 -6.50
N ARG A 126 7.45 -7.29 -6.41
CA ARG A 126 7.38 -8.57 -7.13
C ARG A 126 7.27 -8.35 -8.63
N PHE A 127 6.41 -7.41 -9.05
CA PHE A 127 6.26 -6.99 -10.44
C PHE A 127 7.60 -6.49 -11.01
N PHE A 128 8.30 -5.63 -10.28
CA PHE A 128 9.58 -5.09 -10.70
C PHE A 128 10.69 -6.17 -10.75
N ALA A 129 10.79 -7.02 -9.72
CA ALA A 129 11.76 -8.11 -9.70
C ALA A 129 11.57 -9.07 -10.88
N TYR A 130 10.31 -9.40 -11.20
CA TYR A 130 9.98 -10.22 -12.37
C TYR A 130 10.42 -9.54 -13.68
N ALA A 131 10.18 -8.24 -13.83
CA ALA A 131 10.64 -7.48 -14.99
C ALA A 131 12.17 -7.49 -15.12
N MET A 132 12.89 -7.29 -14.03
CA MET A 132 14.37 -7.30 -14.04
C MET A 132 14.91 -8.68 -14.41
N ALA A 133 14.33 -9.76 -13.87
CA ALA A 133 14.71 -11.13 -14.24
C ALA A 133 14.45 -11.41 -15.73
N ALA A 134 13.32 -10.94 -16.26
CA ALA A 134 13.00 -11.09 -17.67
C ALA A 134 13.91 -10.27 -18.60
N SER A 135 14.26 -9.04 -18.20
CA SER A 135 15.22 -8.20 -18.93
C SER A 135 16.60 -8.85 -18.96
N ALA A 136 17.06 -9.41 -17.83
CA ALA A 136 18.31 -10.17 -17.76
C ALA A 136 18.30 -11.43 -18.65
N ALA A 137 17.12 -12.01 -18.91
CA ALA A 137 16.93 -13.12 -19.83
C ALA A 137 16.75 -12.69 -21.30
N GLY A 138 16.87 -11.39 -21.62
CA GLY A 138 16.70 -10.86 -22.98
C GLY A 138 15.25 -10.85 -23.46
N MET A 139 14.27 -10.88 -22.56
CA MET A 139 12.82 -10.90 -22.87
C MET A 139 12.19 -9.51 -22.85
N GLU A 140 13.00 -8.44 -22.94
CA GLU A 140 12.49 -7.08 -23.01
C GLU A 140 11.63 -6.89 -24.26
N GLY A 141 10.44 -6.32 -24.09
CA GLY A 141 9.44 -6.19 -25.15
C GLY A 141 8.54 -7.42 -25.37
N ALA A 142 8.80 -8.56 -24.72
CA ALA A 142 7.90 -9.71 -24.77
C ALA A 142 6.63 -9.49 -23.92
N PRO A 143 5.46 -10.01 -24.33
CA PRO A 143 4.24 -9.98 -23.52
C PRO A 143 4.33 -11.05 -22.43
N LEU A 144 4.90 -10.67 -21.29
CA LEU A 144 5.12 -11.61 -20.19
C LEU A 144 3.90 -11.68 -19.27
N PRO A 145 3.30 -12.88 -19.09
CA PRO A 145 2.08 -13.03 -18.30
C PRO A 145 2.37 -13.00 -16.80
N LEU A 146 1.46 -12.37 -16.05
CA LEU A 146 1.52 -12.23 -14.59
C LEU A 146 0.15 -12.55 -13.99
N PRO A 147 0.09 -13.37 -12.93
CA PRO A 147 -1.15 -13.54 -12.18
C PRO A 147 -1.50 -12.23 -11.47
N ALA A 148 -2.76 -11.79 -11.58
CA ALA A 148 -3.23 -10.56 -10.95
C ALA A 148 -4.68 -10.67 -10.48
N TYR A 149 -5.03 -9.93 -9.45
CA TYR A 149 -6.40 -9.55 -9.15
C TYR A 149 -6.63 -8.13 -9.67
N ALA A 150 -7.53 -7.98 -10.64
CA ALA A 150 -7.96 -6.67 -11.12
C ALA A 150 -9.21 -6.26 -10.32
N LEU A 151 -9.07 -5.23 -9.50
CA LEU A 151 -10.14 -4.74 -8.63
C LEU A 151 -10.76 -3.49 -9.23
N GLU A 152 -12.08 -3.50 -9.33
CA GLU A 152 -12.87 -2.34 -9.74
C GLU A 152 -12.96 -1.29 -8.61
N PRO A 153 -13.30 -0.03 -8.92
CA PRO A 153 -13.45 1.03 -7.91
C PRO A 153 -14.38 0.66 -6.75
N ALA A 154 -15.45 -0.08 -6.99
CA ALA A 154 -16.34 -0.54 -5.93
C ALA A 154 -15.65 -1.53 -4.96
N GLU A 155 -14.67 -2.29 -5.46
CA GLU A 155 -14.00 -3.35 -4.74
C GLU A 155 -12.80 -2.83 -3.95
N TRP A 156 -11.98 -1.93 -4.51
CA TRP A 156 -10.80 -1.42 -3.80
C TRP A 156 -11.10 -0.24 -2.85
N ARG A 157 -12.14 0.58 -3.10
CA ARG A 157 -12.42 1.79 -2.29
C ARG A 157 -12.71 1.50 -0.82
N GLN A 158 -13.24 0.32 -0.50
CA GLN A 158 -13.52 -0.09 0.89
C GLN A 158 -12.25 -0.28 1.75
N PHE A 159 -11.08 -0.38 1.11
CA PHE A 159 -9.78 -0.52 1.78
C PHE A 159 -9.04 0.81 1.96
N LEU A 160 -9.62 1.92 1.51
CA LEU A 160 -9.05 3.24 1.75
C LEU A 160 -9.00 3.55 3.25
N ILE A 161 -7.84 4.03 3.68
CA ILE A 161 -7.59 4.56 5.01
C ILE A 161 -7.85 6.06 4.94
N PRO A 162 -8.83 6.58 5.70
CA PRO A 162 -9.08 8.02 5.76
C PRO A 162 -7.81 8.78 6.14
N ARG A 163 -7.53 9.90 5.47
CA ARG A 163 -6.31 10.69 5.69
C ARG A 163 -6.08 11.08 7.14
N PHE A 164 -7.13 11.43 7.88
CA PHE A 164 -6.98 11.80 9.30
C PHE A 164 -6.49 10.63 10.17
N ILE A 165 -6.76 9.39 9.75
CA ILE A 165 -6.23 8.18 10.39
C ILE A 165 -4.81 7.94 9.91
N ALA A 166 -4.56 8.02 8.61
CA ALA A 166 -3.22 7.86 8.06
C ALA A 166 -2.21 8.81 8.74
N LYS A 167 -2.59 10.09 8.89
CA LYS A 167 -1.81 11.10 9.62
C LYS A 167 -1.68 10.82 11.10
N ALA A 168 -2.76 10.38 11.76
CA ALA A 168 -2.69 10.03 13.19
C ALA A 168 -1.80 8.81 13.46
N MET A 169 -1.68 7.93 12.47
CA MET A 169 -0.84 6.73 12.51
C MET A 169 0.56 6.96 11.89
N ARG A 170 0.84 8.19 11.42
CA ARG A 170 2.12 8.60 10.82
C ARG A 170 2.50 7.82 9.55
N PHE A 171 1.53 7.36 8.76
CA PHE A 171 1.81 6.75 7.45
C PHE A 171 2.20 7.78 6.37
N ASP A 172 2.04 9.07 6.67
CA ASP A 172 2.44 10.18 5.81
C ASP A 172 3.92 10.58 5.99
N GLU A 173 4.58 10.10 7.04
CA GLU A 173 5.99 10.35 7.29
C GLU A 173 6.85 9.31 6.54
N THR A 174 7.78 9.80 5.73
CA THR A 174 8.82 8.97 5.11
C THR A 174 9.82 8.51 6.18
N ASP A 175 10.31 7.27 6.07
CA ASP A 175 11.16 6.61 7.08
C ASP A 175 12.43 7.39 7.48
N ASP A 176 12.83 8.43 6.73
CA ASP A 176 13.94 9.35 7.07
C ASP A 176 13.72 10.17 8.36
N ASP A 177 12.48 10.30 8.86
CA ASP A 177 12.16 11.09 10.07
C ASP A 177 11.94 10.20 11.32
N MET A 178 12.22 8.90 11.22
CA MET A 178 12.14 7.95 12.34
C MET A 178 13.40 7.99 13.22
N SER A 179 13.76 9.17 13.73
CA SER A 179 14.56 9.23 14.95
C SER A 179 13.66 8.79 16.12
N ALA A 180 13.92 7.56 16.59
CA ALA A 180 13.58 6.96 17.87
C ALA A 180 12.58 7.73 18.76
N ASP A 181 11.30 7.31 18.82
CA ASP A 181 10.49 7.52 20.05
C ASP A 181 9.09 6.88 20.14
N VAL A 182 8.66 5.99 19.24
CA VAL A 182 7.27 5.45 19.31
C VAL A 182 7.17 3.92 19.27
N ALA A 183 7.97 3.26 20.12
CA ALA A 183 7.75 1.84 20.45
C ALA A 183 6.73 1.63 21.60
N ASP A 184 6.36 2.67 22.35
CA ASP A 184 5.62 2.49 23.62
C ASP A 184 4.11 2.73 23.55
N GLY A 185 3.55 3.14 22.41
CA GLY A 185 2.12 3.48 22.30
C GLY A 185 1.15 2.31 22.09
N PHE A 186 1.65 1.09 21.81
CA PHE A 186 0.83 -0.06 21.40
C PHE A 186 0.90 -1.26 22.35
N ARG A 187 1.54 -1.12 23.51
CA ARG A 187 1.48 -2.08 24.62
C ARG A 187 0.58 -1.56 25.74
N ALA A 188 -0.73 -1.55 25.48
CA ALA A 188 -1.75 -1.48 26.53
C ALA A 188 -3.02 -2.19 26.06
#